data_AF-A0A356BFC2-F1
#
_entry.id   AF-A0A356BFC2-F1
#
_cell.length_a   1.000
_cell.length_b   1.000
_cell.length_c   1.000
_cell.angle_alpha   90.00
_cell.angle_beta   90.00
_cell.angle_gamma   90.00
#
_symmetry.space_group_name_H-M   'P 1'
#
loop_
_entity.id
_entity.type
_entity.pdbx_description
1 polymer ?
#
loop_
_entity_poly.entity_id
_entity_poly.type
_entity_poly.pdbx_seq_one_letter_code
_entity_poly.pdbx_strand_id
1 'polypeptide(L)'
;RAHAIGAKEQDEFQALLAEGAAYIRMALEPEVQRIVLLDGPAVLGDPSQWPSQSSCLQATRITIERLIAQGVIKTVDAEAAARLLSGAALNAALWIAASPNPQDVMPKAIEAFKLLASGLLKHDS
;
A
#
# COMPACT_ATOMS: atom_id res chain seq x y z
N ARG A 1 -9.97 24.84 15.79
CA ARG A 1 -8.58 24.61 15.33
C ARG A 1 -8.18 23.14 15.44
N ALA A 2 -8.37 22.47 16.59
CA ALA A 2 -8.11 21.03 16.75
C ALA A 2 -8.90 20.11 15.79
N HIS A 3 -10.21 20.33 15.61
CA HIS A 3 -11.02 19.56 14.65
C HIS A 3 -10.54 19.64 13.19
N ALA A 4 -10.08 20.81 12.74
CA ALA A 4 -9.60 21.00 11.38
C ALA A 4 -8.22 20.33 11.15
N ILE A 5 -7.42 20.21 12.21
CA ILE A 5 -6.15 19.49 12.18
C ILE A 5 -6.43 17.99 12.11
N GLY A 6 -7.27 17.44 12.99
CA GLY A 6 -7.62 16.01 12.97
C GLY A 6 -8.29 15.56 11.66
N ALA A 7 -9.11 16.41 11.03
CA ALA A 7 -9.70 16.12 9.72
C ALA A 7 -8.63 16.04 8.62
N LYS A 8 -7.64 16.94 8.62
CA LYS A 8 -6.53 16.93 7.66
C LYS A 8 -5.64 15.69 7.83
N GLU A 9 -5.40 15.27 9.06
CA GLU A 9 -4.54 14.13 9.34
C GLU A 9 -5.24 12.79 8.98
N GLN A 10 -6.56 12.70 9.18
CA GLN A 10 -7.37 11.61 8.64
C GLN A 10 -7.35 11.59 7.10
N ASP A 11 -7.32 12.76 6.45
CA ASP A 11 -7.20 12.90 5.00
C ASP A 11 -5.86 12.35 4.48
N GLU A 12 -4.76 12.54 5.23
CA GLU A 12 -3.44 11.98 4.90
C GLU A 12 -3.43 10.43 4.98
N PHE A 13 -4.12 9.84 5.96
CA PHE A 13 -4.27 8.38 6.00
C PHE A 13 -5.13 7.85 4.85
N GLN A 14 -6.21 8.56 4.48
CA GLN A 14 -7.01 8.20 3.31
C GLN A 14 -6.22 8.30 2.01
N ALA A 15 -5.33 9.30 1.88
CA ALA A 15 -4.43 9.42 0.74
C ALA A 15 -3.48 8.21 0.64
N LEU A 16 -2.89 7.77 1.75
CA LEU A 16 -2.06 6.55 1.81
C LEU A 16 -2.83 5.30 1.33
N LEU A 17 -4.08 5.14 1.76
CA LEU A 17 -4.93 4.03 1.29
C LEU A 17 -5.27 4.14 -0.19
N ALA A 18 -5.50 5.36 -0.69
CA ALA A 18 -5.82 5.61 -2.09
C ALA A 18 -4.63 5.29 -3.00
N GLU A 19 -3.41 5.66 -2.60
CA GLU A 19 -2.16 5.33 -3.28
C GLU A 19 -1.94 3.82 -3.37
N GLY A 20 -2.05 3.11 -2.25
CA GLY A 20 -1.93 1.64 -2.23
C GLY A 20 -2.98 0.96 -3.11
N ALA A 21 -4.23 1.43 -3.07
CA ALA A 21 -5.29 0.90 -3.94
C ALA A 21 -5.06 1.23 -5.42
N ALA A 22 -4.46 2.39 -5.75
CA ALA A 22 -4.09 2.74 -7.12
C ALA A 22 -2.98 1.82 -7.64
N TYR A 23 -1.95 1.56 -6.83
CA TYR A 23 -0.91 0.59 -7.16
C TYR A 23 -1.49 -0.81 -7.43
N ILE A 24 -2.42 -1.28 -6.61
CA ILE A 24 -3.10 -2.57 -6.83
C ILE A 24 -3.89 -2.58 -8.15
N ARG A 25 -4.55 -1.46 -8.51
CA ARG A 25 -5.29 -1.35 -9.78
C ARG A 25 -4.40 -1.45 -11.01
N MET A 26 -3.15 -0.98 -10.92
CA MET A 26 -2.19 -1.08 -12.03
C MET A 26 -1.92 -2.54 -12.42
N ALA A 27 -2.20 -3.52 -11.56
CA ALA A 27 -2.09 -4.95 -11.90
C ALA A 27 -3.01 -5.38 -13.05
N LEU A 28 -4.03 -4.59 -13.39
CA LEU A 28 -4.89 -4.81 -14.56
C LEU A 28 -4.35 -4.19 -15.85
N GLU A 29 -3.34 -3.31 -15.77
CA GLU A 29 -2.74 -2.70 -16.95
C GLU A 29 -1.91 -3.78 -17.67
N PRO A 30 -2.23 -4.14 -18.94
CA PRO A 30 -1.62 -5.29 -19.61
C PRO A 30 -0.10 -5.24 -19.68
N GLU A 31 0.48 -4.04 -19.76
CA GLU A 31 1.92 -3.81 -19.78
C GLU A 31 2.57 -4.05 -18.41
N VAL A 32 1.97 -3.53 -17.32
CA VAL A 32 2.42 -3.76 -15.94
C VAL A 32 2.24 -5.22 -15.54
N GLN A 33 1.11 -5.82 -15.89
CA GLN A 33 0.81 -7.22 -15.61
C GLN A 33 1.85 -8.13 -16.23
N ARG A 34 2.15 -7.96 -17.52
CA ARG A 34 3.01 -8.88 -18.26
C ARG A 34 4.49 -8.62 -18.00
N ILE A 35 4.95 -7.37 -18.11
CA ILE A 35 6.37 -7.03 -18.06
C ILE A 35 6.90 -6.95 -16.62
N VAL A 36 6.15 -6.33 -15.72
CA VAL A 36 6.64 -5.99 -14.37
C VAL A 36 6.33 -7.09 -13.36
N LEU A 37 5.14 -7.68 -13.44
CA LEU A 37 4.64 -8.63 -12.42
C LEU A 37 4.80 -10.10 -12.80
N LEU A 38 4.74 -10.44 -14.10
CA LEU A 38 4.89 -11.82 -14.58
C LEU A 38 6.31 -12.10 -15.09
N ASP A 39 6.84 -11.26 -15.97
CA ASP A 39 8.17 -11.45 -16.56
C ASP A 39 9.29 -10.91 -15.65
N GLY A 40 9.02 -9.82 -14.93
CA GLY A 40 9.97 -9.14 -14.04
C GLY A 40 10.56 -10.03 -12.94
N PRO A 41 9.77 -10.73 -12.10
CA PRO A 41 10.30 -11.58 -11.03
C PRO A 41 11.08 -12.79 -11.56
N ALA A 42 10.70 -13.32 -12.73
CA ALA A 42 11.37 -14.43 -13.38
C ALA A 42 12.77 -14.06 -13.93
N VAL A 43 13.01 -12.78 -14.20
CA VAL A 43 14.25 -12.27 -14.81
C VAL A 43 15.12 -11.47 -13.82
N LEU A 44 14.51 -10.71 -12.90
CA LEU A 44 15.18 -9.73 -12.03
C LEU A 44 15.17 -10.11 -10.54
N GLY A 45 14.59 -11.26 -10.16
CA GLY A 45 14.48 -11.68 -8.76
C GLY A 45 13.39 -10.93 -7.98
N ASP A 46 13.49 -10.91 -6.64
CA ASP A 46 12.45 -10.37 -5.76
C ASP A 46 12.14 -8.88 -6.04
N PRO A 47 10.91 -8.54 -6.47
CA PRO A 47 10.50 -7.16 -6.74
C PRO A 47 10.59 -6.24 -5.51
N SER A 48 10.66 -6.77 -4.29
CA SER A 48 10.84 -5.96 -3.08
C SER A 48 12.23 -5.29 -3.00
N GLN A 49 13.20 -5.76 -3.78
CA GLN A 49 14.60 -5.29 -3.75
C GLN A 49 14.97 -4.36 -4.91
N TRP A 50 14.03 -4.05 -5.81
CA TRP A 50 14.35 -3.22 -6.97
C TRP A 50 14.63 -1.76 -6.58
N PRO A 51 15.54 -1.05 -7.27
CA PRO A 51 15.89 0.33 -6.94
C PRO A 51 14.70 1.30 -6.93
N SER A 52 13.71 1.09 -7.80
CA SER A 52 12.47 1.89 -7.84
C SER A 52 11.59 1.69 -6.60
N GLN A 53 11.65 0.52 -5.96
CA GLN A 53 10.92 0.22 -4.72
C GLN A 53 11.55 0.90 -3.51
N SER A 54 12.84 1.23 -3.56
CA SER A 54 13.50 1.96 -2.46
C SER A 54 12.96 3.39 -2.27
N SER A 55 12.65 4.10 -3.36
CA SER A 55 12.05 5.44 -3.29
C SER A 55 10.58 5.41 -2.86
N CYS A 56 9.81 4.42 -3.32
CA CYS A 56 8.41 4.25 -2.91
C CYS A 56 8.32 3.92 -1.42
N LEU A 57 9.15 2.96 -0.97
CA LEU A 57 9.26 2.59 0.44
C LEU A 57 9.66 3.77 1.33
N GLN A 58 10.62 4.58 0.89
CA GLN A 58 11.05 5.78 1.59
C GLN A 58 9.91 6.80 1.75
N ALA A 59 9.11 7.02 0.69
CA ALA A 59 7.96 7.91 0.74
C ALA A 59 6.87 7.39 1.69
N THR A 60 6.53 6.11 1.60
CA THR A 60 5.58 5.45 2.51
C THR A 60 6.03 5.56 3.96
N ARG A 61 7.32 5.34 4.25
CA ARG A 61 7.89 5.46 5.59
C ARG A 61 7.71 6.88 6.16
N ILE A 62 8.04 7.91 5.38
CA ILE A 62 7.89 9.31 5.80
C ILE A 62 6.42 9.64 6.13
N THR A 63 5.47 9.13 5.32
CA THR A 63 4.04 9.31 5.59
C THR A 63 3.62 8.64 6.90
N ILE A 64 4.11 7.42 7.17
CA ILE A 64 3.85 6.71 8.43
C ILE A 64 4.45 7.45 9.63
N GLU A 65 5.70 7.92 9.53
CA GLU A 65 6.35 8.71 10.59
C GLU A 65 5.52 9.97 10.94
N ARG A 66 4.99 10.67 9.93
CA ARG A 66 4.09 11.81 10.13
C ARG A 66 2.79 11.43 10.82
N LEU A 67 2.11 10.38 10.35
CA LEU A 67 0.84 9.94 10.93
C LEU A 67 1.01 9.46 12.39
N ILE A 68 2.17 8.88 12.74
CA ILE A 68 2.54 8.56 14.12
C ILE A 68 2.70 9.85 14.94
N ALA A 69 3.47 10.84 14.44
CA ALA A 69 3.70 12.11 15.13
C ALA A 69 2.40 12.91 15.35
N GLN A 70 1.43 12.76 14.44
CA GLN A 70 0.09 13.33 14.53
C GLN A 70 -0.85 12.53 15.44
N GLY A 71 -0.48 11.30 15.82
CA GLY A 71 -1.30 10.43 16.66
C GLY A 71 -2.50 9.78 15.95
N VAL A 72 -2.54 9.81 14.61
CA VAL A 72 -3.61 9.21 13.79
C VAL A 72 -3.49 7.69 13.74
N ILE A 73 -2.26 7.18 13.66
CA ILE A 73 -1.98 5.75 13.72
C ILE A 73 -1.27 5.39 15.02
N LYS A 74 -1.40 4.13 15.43
CA LYS A 74 -0.73 3.55 16.59
C LYS A 74 0.79 3.70 16.45
N THR A 75 1.49 3.85 17.58
CA THR A 75 2.95 3.80 17.60
C THR A 75 3.44 2.42 17.14
N VAL A 76 4.18 2.37 16.04
CA VAL A 76 4.75 1.17 15.42
C VAL A 76 6.08 1.55 14.78
N ASP A 77 6.97 0.57 14.56
CA ASP A 77 8.17 0.80 13.74
C ASP A 77 7.75 1.21 12.31
N ALA A 78 8.15 2.41 11.90
CA ALA A 78 7.68 3.01 10.66
C ALA A 78 8.21 2.29 9.41
N GLU A 79 9.44 1.78 9.46
CA GLU A 79 10.02 1.02 8.35
C GLU A 79 9.31 -0.33 8.20
N ALA A 80 9.11 -1.06 9.30
CA ALA A 80 8.41 -2.32 9.30
C ALA A 80 6.98 -2.16 8.77
N ALA A 81 6.25 -1.14 9.23
CA ALA A 81 4.90 -0.85 8.75
C ALA A 81 4.89 -0.50 7.24
N ALA A 82 5.85 0.31 6.77
CA ALA A 82 5.98 0.64 5.36
C ALA A 82 6.24 -0.61 4.52
N ARG A 83 7.21 -1.44 4.92
CA ARG A 83 7.54 -2.71 4.22
C ARG A 83 6.34 -3.65 4.14
N LEU A 84 5.59 -3.81 5.23
CA LEU A 84 4.42 -4.69 5.27
C LEU A 84 3.27 -4.15 4.42
N LEU A 85 3.01 -2.84 4.42
CA LEU A 85 2.00 -2.24 3.54
C LEU A 85 2.37 -2.37 2.06
N SER A 86 3.61 -2.06 1.70
CA SER A 86 4.12 -2.25 0.34
C SER A 86 4.06 -3.73 -0.08
N GLY A 87 4.45 -4.65 0.80
CA GLY A 87 4.38 -6.09 0.55
C GLY A 87 2.94 -6.59 0.37
N ALA A 88 1.99 -6.12 1.17
CA ALA A 88 0.58 -6.46 1.02
C ALA A 88 0.01 -5.97 -0.32
N ALA A 89 0.34 -4.74 -0.73
CA ALA A 89 -0.07 -4.18 -2.01
C ALA A 89 0.56 -4.95 -3.20
N LEU A 90 1.86 -5.30 -3.11
CA LEU A 90 2.54 -6.13 -4.10
C LEU A 90 1.90 -7.52 -4.20
N ASN A 91 1.65 -8.18 -3.07
CA ASN A 91 1.02 -9.49 -3.05
C ASN A 91 -0.40 -9.46 -3.66
N ALA A 92 -1.16 -8.41 -3.37
CA ALA A 92 -2.47 -8.19 -4.00
C ALA A 92 -2.35 -8.02 -5.52
N ALA A 93 -1.39 -7.23 -5.99
CA ALA A 93 -1.13 -7.03 -7.41
C ALA A 93 -0.73 -8.35 -8.11
N LEU A 94 0.16 -9.14 -7.51
CA LEU A 94 0.57 -10.45 -8.03
C LEU A 94 -0.61 -11.43 -8.10
N TRP A 95 -1.46 -11.45 -7.07
CA TRP A 95 -2.65 -12.30 -7.04
C TRP A 95 -3.64 -11.94 -8.16
N ILE A 96 -3.89 -10.64 -8.37
CA ILE A 96 -4.73 -10.16 -9.47
C ILE A 96 -4.10 -10.55 -10.81
N ALA A 97 -2.82 -10.29 -11.00
CA ALA A 97 -2.10 -10.55 -12.24
C ALA A 97 -2.15 -12.04 -12.65
N ALA A 98 -2.10 -12.96 -11.68
CA ALA A 98 -2.14 -14.40 -11.90
C ALA A 98 -3.57 -15.00 -11.95
N SER A 99 -4.61 -14.20 -11.69
CA SER A 99 -6.00 -14.68 -11.64
C SER A 99 -6.59 -14.91 -13.04
N PRO A 100 -7.40 -15.97 -13.25
CA PRO A 100 -8.19 -16.13 -14.47
C PRO A 100 -9.31 -15.08 -14.60
N ASN A 101 -9.76 -14.51 -13.49
CA ASN A 101 -10.81 -13.48 -13.44
C ASN A 101 -10.31 -12.27 -12.65
N PRO A 102 -9.36 -11.49 -13.20
CA PRO A 102 -8.68 -10.43 -12.45
C PRO A 102 -9.63 -9.27 -12.07
N GLN A 103 -10.65 -9.01 -12.88
CA GLN A 103 -11.70 -8.02 -12.60
C GLN A 103 -12.54 -8.36 -11.36
N ASP A 104 -12.78 -9.65 -11.10
CA ASP A 104 -13.55 -10.11 -9.93
C ASP A 104 -12.72 -10.15 -8.65
N VAL A 105 -11.40 -10.34 -8.78
CA VAL A 105 -10.45 -10.43 -7.68
C VAL A 105 -10.03 -9.05 -7.18
N MET A 106 -9.83 -8.09 -8.09
CA MET A 106 -9.38 -6.75 -7.76
C MET A 106 -10.17 -6.06 -6.63
N PRO A 107 -11.52 -5.97 -6.66
CA PRO A 107 -12.25 -5.29 -5.59
C PRO A 107 -12.05 -5.96 -4.22
N LYS A 108 -11.97 -7.30 -4.19
CA LYS A 108 -11.73 -8.08 -2.96
C LYS A 108 -10.35 -7.83 -2.38
N ALA A 109 -9.34 -7.78 -3.26
CA ALA A 109 -7.96 -7.49 -2.86
C ALA A 109 -7.80 -6.08 -2.28
N ILE A 110 -8.44 -5.08 -2.92
CA ILE A 110 -8.44 -3.69 -2.44
C ILE A 110 -9.16 -3.57 -1.09
N GLU A 111 -10.31 -4.23 -0.93
CA GLU A 111 -11.06 -4.24 0.33
C GLU A 111 -10.21 -4.81 1.48
N ALA A 112 -9.63 -6.00 1.27
CA ALA A 112 -8.77 -6.65 2.26
C ALA A 112 -7.54 -5.79 2.61
N PHE A 113 -6.88 -5.21 1.61
CA PHE A 113 -5.75 -4.30 1.82
C PHE A 113 -6.14 -3.10 2.71
N LYS A 114 -7.27 -2.45 2.41
CA LYS A 114 -7.77 -1.31 3.20
C LYS A 114 -8.07 -1.71 4.65
N LEU A 115 -8.68 -2.87 4.87
CA LEU A 115 -8.97 -3.37 6.21
C LEU A 115 -7.69 -3.66 7.01
N LEU A 116 -6.71 -4.32 6.38
CA LEU A 116 -5.41 -4.59 7.01
C LEU A 116 -4.70 -3.29 7.39
N ALA A 117 -4.63 -2.33 6.47
CA ALA A 117 -4.01 -1.03 6.72
C ALA A 117 -4.75 -0.22 7.79
N SER A 118 -6.09 -0.28 7.81
CA SER A 118 -6.92 0.40 8.82
C SER A 118 -6.68 -0.14 10.24
N GLY A 119 -6.14 -1.35 10.38
CA GLY A 119 -5.68 -1.88 11.68
C GLY A 119 -4.59 -1.03 12.35
N LEU A 120 -3.91 -0.15 11.61
CA LEU A 120 -2.94 0.81 12.14
C LEU A 120 -3.60 2.04 12.78
N LEU A 121 -4.84 2.37 12.41
CA LEU A 121 -5.54 3.54 12.95
C LEU A 121 -5.64 3.44 14.47
N LYS A 122 -5.41 4.57 15.13
CA LYS A 122 -5.70 4.71 16.56
C LYS A 122 -7.21 4.85 16.71
N HIS A 123 -7.82 4.06 17.59
CA HIS A 123 -9.21 4.27 17.99
C HIS A 123 -9.23 5.13 19.25
N ASP A 124 -10.11 6.12 19.28
CA ASP A 124 -10.41 6.83 20.52
C ASP A 124 -10.97 5.80 21.51
N SER A 125 -10.29 5.65 22.65
CA SER A 125 -10.73 4.80 23.77
C SER A 125 -11.66 5.58 24.69
#